data_AF-A0A842Y7C3-F1
#
_entry.id   AF-A0A842Y7C3-F1
#
_cell.length_a   1.000
_cell.length_b   1.000
_cell.length_c   1.000
_cell.angle_alpha   90.00
_cell.angle_beta   90.00
_cell.angle_gamma   90.00
#
_symmetry.space_group_name_H-M   'P 1'
#
loop_
_entity.id
_entity.type
_entity.pdbx_description
1 polymer ?
#
loop_
_entity_poly.entity_id
_entity_poly.type
_entity_poly.pdbx_seq_one_letter_code
_entity_poly.pdbx_strand_id
1 'polypeptide(L)' 'MSEAINADEIKHELRAIREDLDFIKSHMVDIDSILTEEDYLSLQEYRKEKDSVILTSHEDLKKELGI' A
#
# COMPACT_ATOMS: atom_id res chain seq x y z
N MET A 1 13.37 8.33 -41.33
CA MET A 1 12.72 9.48 -40.67
C MET A 1 12.88 9.24 -39.19
N SER A 2 13.76 9.99 -38.52
CA SER A 2 13.90 9.90 -37.06
C SER A 2 12.68 10.60 -36.47
N GLU A 3 11.69 9.83 -36.06
CA GLU A 3 10.62 10.36 -35.22
C GLU A 3 11.29 10.93 -33.97
N ALA A 4 11.25 12.26 -33.83
CA ALA A 4 11.72 12.92 -32.64
C ALA A 4 10.80 12.46 -31.51
N ILE A 5 11.29 11.53 -30.70
CA ILE A 5 10.56 10.99 -29.56
C ILE A 5 10.24 12.16 -28.64
N ASN A 6 8.96 12.53 -28.57
CA ASN A 6 8.50 13.62 -27.74
C ASN A 6 8.50 13.16 -26.29
N ALA A 7 9.54 13.54 -25.54
CA ALA A 7 9.74 13.13 -24.16
C ALA A 7 8.58 13.56 -23.23
N ASP A 8 7.89 14.65 -23.57
CA ASP A 8 6.76 15.14 -22.79
C ASP A 8 5.52 14.25 -22.96
N GLU A 9 5.26 13.74 -24.17
CA GLU A 9 4.20 12.76 -24.42
C GLU A 9 4.48 11.44 -23.68
N ILE A 10 5.72 10.95 -23.73
CA ILE A 10 6.11 9.75 -22.97
C ILE A 10 5.91 9.94 -21.47
N LYS A 11 6.27 11.12 -20.94
CA LYS A 11 6.11 11.42 -19.51
C LYS A 11 4.63 11.47 -19.12
N HIS A 12 3.77 11.97 -20.01
CA HIS A 12 2.33 12.01 -19.79
C HIS A 12 1.73 10.59 -19.74
N GLU A 13 2.06 9.75 -20.72
CA GLU A 13 1.64 8.35 -20.79
C GLU A 13 2.13 7.54 -19.58
N LEU A 14 3.40 7.71 -19.18
CA LEU A 14 3.95 7.05 -17.99
C LEU A 14 3.24 7.46 -16.70
N ARG A 15 2.75 8.71 -16.62
CA ARG A 15 1.98 9.18 -15.47
C ARG A 15 0.59 8.53 -15.46
N ALA A 16 -0.09 8.47 -16.60
CA ALA A 16 -1.39 7.81 -16.73
C ALA A 16 -1.30 6.32 -16.34
N ILE A 17 -0.30 5.61 -16.87
CA ILE A 17 -0.05 4.19 -16.52
C ILE A 17 0.19 4.02 -15.02
N ARG A 18 0.90 4.97 -14.38
CA ARG A 18 1.14 4.91 -12.94
C ARG A 18 -0.14 5.09 -12.12
N GLU A 19 -0.98 6.05 -12.51
CA GLU A 19 -2.28 6.30 -11.87
C GLU A 19 -3.20 5.07 -12.02
N ASP A 20 -3.24 4.44 -13.21
CA ASP A 20 -3.99 3.21 -13.46
C ASP A 20 -3.45 2.02 -12.64
N LEU A 21 -2.12 1.88 -12.52
CA LEU A 21 -1.51 0.84 -11.71
C LEU A 21 -1.82 0.99 -10.22
N ASP A 22 -1.85 2.22 -9.72
CA ASP A 22 -2.20 2.48 -8.31
C ASP A 22 -3.69 2.19 -8.06
N PHE A 23 -4.56 2.52 -9.01
CA PHE A 23 -5.98 2.12 -8.99
C PHE A 23 -6.16 0.61 -9.01
N ILE A 24 -5.47 -0.11 -9.92
CA ILE A 24 -5.56 -1.57 -10.00
C ILE A 24 -5.07 -2.19 -8.69
N LYS A 25 -3.96 -1.72 -8.12
CA LYS A 25 -3.44 -2.22 -6.84
C LYS A 25 -4.41 -2.00 -5.68
N SER A 26 -5.12 -0.88 -5.63
CA SER A 26 -6.09 -0.62 -4.57
C SER A 26 -7.32 -1.54 -4.66
N HIS A 27 -7.63 -2.05 -5.86
CA HIS A 27 -8.75 -2.95 -6.12
C HIS A 27 -8.35 -4.43 -6.23
N MET A 28 -7.05 -4.72 -6.35
CA MET A 28 -6.47 -6.06 -6.25
C MET A 28 -6.31 -6.54 -4.79
N VAL A 29 -6.87 -5.82 -3.81
CA VAL A 29 -7.02 -6.35 -2.45
C VAL A 29 -7.93 -7.58 -2.57
N ASP A 30 -7.36 -8.76 -2.33
CA ASP A 30 -8.01 -10.06 -2.52
C ASP A 30 -9.45 -10.06 -1.99
N ILE A 31 -10.40 -10.01 -2.92
CA ILE A 31 -11.84 -10.16 -2.65
C ILE A 31 -12.12 -11.52 -1.97
N ASP A 32 -11.20 -12.47 -2.13
CA ASP A 32 -11.26 -13.82 -1.53
C ASP A 32 -10.75 -13.89 -0.09
N SER A 33 -10.32 -12.77 0.52
CA SER A 33 -10.17 -12.71 1.97
C SER A 33 -11.56 -12.63 2.59
N ILE A 34 -12.14 -13.80 2.90
CA ILE A 34 -13.25 -13.90 3.85
C ILE A 34 -12.70 -13.52 5.22
N LEU A 35 -12.56 -12.23 5.45
CA LEU A 35 -12.31 -11.68 6.77
C LEU A 35 -13.57 -11.91 7.58
N THR A 36 -13.42 -12.54 8.73
CA THR A 36 -14.50 -12.50 9.72
C THR A 36 -14.68 -11.05 10.18
N GLU A 37 -15.83 -10.75 10.77
CA GLU A 37 -16.09 -9.41 11.33
C GLU A 37 -15.02 -9.01 12.36
N GLU A 38 -14.51 -9.98 13.13
CA GLU A 38 -13.43 -9.80 14.09
C GLU A 38 -12.10 -9.43 13.42
N ASP A 39 -11.76 -10.07 12.30
CA ASP A 39 -10.55 -9.74 11.53
C ASP A 39 -10.63 -8.31 10.97
N TYR A 40 -11.81 -7.91 10.50
CA TYR A 40 -12.04 -6.55 10.00
C TYR A 40 -11.90 -5.49 11.09
N LEU A 41 -12.46 -5.74 12.28
CA LEU A 41 -12.32 -4.85 13.43
C LEU A 41 -10.86 -4.73 13.87
N SER A 42 -10.15 -5.86 13.95
CA SER A 42 -8.72 -5.90 14.31
C SER A 42 -7.86 -5.10 13.32
N LEU A 43 -8.14 -5.21 12.03
CA LEU A 43 -7.45 -4.40 11.00
C LEU A 43 -7.77 -2.92 11.11
N GLN A 44 -9.01 -2.56 11.47
CA GLN A 44 -9.39 -1.17 11.65
C GLN A 44 -8.69 -0.56 12.87
N GLU A 45 -8.59 -1.31 13.97
CA GLU A 45 -7.85 -0.91 15.16
C GLU A 45 -6.37 -0.73 14.84
N TYR A 46 -5.73 -1.72 14.21
CA TYR A 46 -4.33 -1.61 13.77
C TYR A 46 -4.07 -0.34 12.94
N ARG A 47 -4.96 -0.01 11.99
CA ARG A 47 -4.82 1.21 11.18
C ARG A 47 -4.89 2.47 12.05
N LYS A 48 -5.81 2.54 13.01
CA LYS A 48 -5.90 3.67 13.95
C LYS A 48 -4.64 3.79 14.81
N GLU A 49 -4.11 2.67 15.30
CA GLU A 49 -2.88 2.64 16.10
C GLU A 49 -1.64 3.04 15.29
N LYS A 50 -1.62 2.66 14.01
CA LYS A 50 -0.57 3.07 13.07
C LYS A 50 -0.59 4.58 12.84
N ASP A 51 -1.77 5.15 12.61
CA ASP A 51 -1.94 6.58 12.39
C ASP A 51 -1.64 7.41 13.64
N SER A 52 -1.86 6.85 14.83
CA SER A 52 -1.51 7.49 16.11
C SER A 52 -0.06 7.27 16.55
N VAL A 53 0.76 6.56 15.75
CA VAL A 53 2.20 6.32 15.99
C VAL A 53 2.47 5.66 17.35
N ILE A 54 1.56 4.81 17.82
CA ILE A 54 1.72 4.05 19.08
C ILE A 54 2.23 2.62 18.85
N LEU A 55 2.41 2.21 17.60
CA LEU A 55 2.95 0.91 17.25
C LEU A 55 4.43 0.81 17.61
N THR A 56 4.82 -0.29 18.25
CA THR A 56 6.23 -0.62 18.46
C THR A 56 6.76 -1.47 17.30
N SER A 57 8.03 -1.31 16.96
CA SER A 57 8.64 -2.12 15.90
C SER A 57 8.90 -3.54 16.41
N HIS A 58 8.87 -4.54 15.51
CA HIS A 58 9.13 -5.93 15.89
C HIS A 58 10.51 -6.12 16.54
N GLU A 59 11.51 -5.37 16.07
CA GLU A 59 12.86 -5.42 16.62
C GLU A 59 12.96 -4.77 18.00
N ASP A 60 12.17 -3.73 18.27
CA ASP A 60 12.14 -3.11 19.60
C ASP A 60 11.33 -3.97 20.59
N LEU A 61 10.24 -4.60 20.13
CA LEU A 61 9.48 -5.57 20.92
C LEU A 61 10.35 -6.76 21.35
N LYS A 62 11.17 -7.30 20.44
CA LYS A 62 12.13 -8.37 20.76
C LYS A 62 13.10 -7.97 21.86
N LYS A 63 13.67 -6.77 21.77
CA LYS A 63 14.56 -6.23 22.81
C LYS A 63 13.85 -6.09 24.15
N GLU A 64 12.60 -5.63 24.15
CA GLU A 64 11.78 -5.52 25.37
C GLU A 64 11.47 -6.89 26.01
N LEU A 65 11.22 -7.91 25.17
CA LEU A 65 10.94 -9.27 25.60
C LEU A 65 12.20 -10.10 25.93
N GLY A 66 13.39 -9.57 25.62
CA GLY A 66 14.67 -10.24 25.86
C GLY A 66 14.94 -11.44 24.95
N ILE A 67 14.37 -11.44 23.74
CA ILE A 67 14.50 -12.51 22.73
C ILE A 67 15.29 -12.01 21.52
#